data_AF-A0A357C8N2-F1
#
_entry.id   AF-A0A357C8N2-F1
#
_cell.length_a   1.000
_cell.length_b   1.000
_cell.length_c   1.000
_cell.angle_alpha   90.00
_cell.angle_beta   90.00
_cell.angle_gamma   90.00
#
_symmetry.space_group_name_H-M   'P 1'
#
loop_
_entity.id
_entity.type
_entity.pdbx_description
1 polymer ?
#
loop_
_entity_poly.entity_id
_entity_poly.type
_entity_poly.pdbx_seq_one_letter_code
_entity_poly.pdbx_strand_id
1 'polypeptide(L)' 'MDQSLTMRDLPADERPRERLRRYGSAQLSNAELLAILLRTGTTEISVAMLAEKVLHQFHGLQGID' A
#
# COMPACT_ATOMS: atom_id res chain seq x y z
N MET A 1 -14.68 -1.93 11.98
CA MET A 1 -15.20 -1.11 10.88
C MET A 1 -14.05 -0.95 9.90
N ASP A 2 -14.03 -1.77 8.86
CA ASP A 2 -13.03 -1.69 7.78
C ASP A 2 -13.33 -0.40 7.02
N GLN A 3 -12.57 0.67 7.30
CA GLN A 3 -12.60 1.87 6.47
C GLN A 3 -11.85 1.53 5.18
N SER A 4 -12.52 0.81 4.29
CA SER A 4 -12.11 0.62 2.90
C SER A 4 -12.28 1.95 2.15
N LEU A 5 -11.48 2.96 2.53
CA LEU A 5 -11.09 4.01 1.60
C LEU A 5 -10.38 3.28 0.45
N THR A 6 -11.13 2.94 -0.58
CA THR A 6 -10.53 2.58 -1.85
C THR A 6 -9.64 3.74 -2.23
N MET A 7 -8.42 3.48 -2.72
CA MET A 7 -7.43 4.53 -3.06
C MET A 7 -7.97 5.61 -4.02
N ARG A 8 -9.17 5.43 -4.60
CA ARG A 8 -9.91 6.40 -5.40
C ARG A 8 -10.58 7.51 -4.59
N ASP A 9 -10.96 7.23 -3.34
CA ASP A 9 -11.67 8.15 -2.44
C ASP A 9 -10.74 9.18 -1.80
N LEU A 10 -9.43 8.88 -1.77
CA LEU A 10 -8.40 9.85 -1.40
C LEU A 10 -8.35 11.00 -2.41
N PRO A 11 -8.25 12.26 -1.94
CA PRO A 11 -7.88 13.41 -2.76
C PRO A 11 -6.65 13.09 -3.59
N ALA A 12 -6.59 13.61 -4.81
CA ALA A 12 -5.52 13.27 -5.76
C ALA A 12 -4.11 13.44 -5.19
N ASP A 13 -3.89 14.44 -4.32
CA ASP A 13 -2.57 14.67 -3.71
C ASP A 13 -2.23 13.70 -2.57
N GLU A 14 -3.22 13.04 -2.00
CA GLU A 14 -3.06 12.06 -0.92
C GLU A 14 -2.95 10.63 -1.43
N ARG A 15 -3.28 10.41 -2.72
CA ARG A 15 -3.19 9.10 -3.33
C ARG A 15 -1.74 8.61 -3.36
N PRO A 16 -1.49 7.34 -3.03
CA PRO A 16 -0.13 6.83 -2.85
C PRO A 16 0.74 6.97 -4.12
N ARG A 17 0.17 6.78 -5.32
CA ARG A 17 0.94 6.89 -6.57
C ARG A 17 1.36 8.33 -6.87
N GLU A 18 0.48 9.27 -6.60
CA GLU A 18 0.68 10.69 -6.77
C GLU A 18 1.68 11.22 -5.73
N ARG A 19 1.54 10.81 -4.45
CA ARG A 19 2.54 11.07 -3.41
C ARG A 19 3.91 10.51 -3.77
N LEU A 20 3.97 9.29 -4.30
CA LEU A 20 5.23 8.68 -4.74
C LEU A 20 5.89 9.50 -5.86
N ARG A 21 5.11 10.00 -6.82
CA ARG A 21 5.62 10.86 -7.90
C ARG A 21 6.08 12.23 -7.41
N ARG A 22 5.38 12.81 -6.42
CA ARG A 22 5.61 14.17 -5.94
C ARG A 22 6.71 14.26 -4.89
N TYR A 23 6.72 13.34 -3.93
CA TYR A 23 7.58 13.38 -2.75
C TYR A 23 8.61 12.24 -2.69
N GLY A 24 8.53 11.26 -3.60
CA GLY A 24 9.40 10.10 -3.62
C GLY A 24 9.00 9.01 -2.61
N SER A 25 9.70 7.87 -2.66
CA SER A 25 9.37 6.69 -1.85
C SER A 25 9.59 6.89 -0.35
N ALA A 26 10.49 7.81 0.04
CA ALA A 26 10.77 8.12 1.44
C ALA A 26 9.55 8.66 2.21
N GLN A 27 8.56 9.20 1.49
CA GLN A 27 7.31 9.70 2.08
C GLN A 27 6.20 8.63 2.18
N LEU A 28 6.49 7.37 1.84
CA LEU A 28 5.54 6.27 1.86
C LEU A 28 6.05 5.16 2.77
N SER A 29 5.12 4.51 3.43
CA SER A 29 5.39 3.30 4.21
C SER A 29 5.73 2.14 3.29
N ASN A 30 6.49 1.16 3.78
CA ASN A 30 6.77 -0.08 3.03
C ASN A 30 5.48 -0.76 2.57
N ALA A 31 4.41 -0.72 3.38
CA ALA A 31 3.11 -1.26 3.03
C ALA A 31 2.46 -0.50 1.86
N GLU A 32 2.57 0.83 1.82
CA GLU A 32 2.05 1.65 0.73
C GLU A 32 2.82 1.40 -0.56
N LEU A 33 4.15 1.31 -0.48
CA LEU A 33 5.00 0.99 -1.62
C LEU A 33 4.66 -0.39 -2.18
N LEU A 34 4.52 -1.39 -1.32
CA LEU A 34 4.15 -2.74 -1.72
C LEU A 34 2.71 -2.77 -2.29
N ALA A 35 1.78 -2.03 -1.71
CA ALA A 35 0.42 -1.91 -2.23
C ALA A 35 0.38 -1.27 -3.63
N ILE A 36 1.24 -0.30 -3.92
CA ILE A 36 1.40 0.28 -5.25
C ILE A 36 1.84 -0.78 -6.26
N LEU A 37 2.82 -1.62 -5.88
CA LEU A 37 3.36 -2.71 -6.71
C LEU A 37 2.33 -3.81 -6.95
N LEU A 38 1.59 -4.22 -5.92
CA LEU A 38 0.54 -5.24 -6.01
C LEU A 38 -0.66 -4.79 -6.87
N ARG A 39 -0.90 -3.47 -6.97
CA ARG A 39 -1.96 -2.80 -7.74
C ARG A 39 -3.41 -3.11 -7.35
N THR A 40 -3.70 -4.32 -6.90
CA THR A 40 -5.04 -4.81 -6.54
C THR A 40 -4.96 -5.78 -5.37
N GLY A 41 -5.97 -5.76 -4.52
CA GLY A 41 -6.14 -6.76 -3.47
C GLY A 41 -6.80 -8.02 -4.02
N THR A 42 -7.33 -8.84 -3.13
CA THR A 42 -8.18 -9.97 -3.50
C THR A 42 -9.65 -9.56 -3.41
N THR A 43 -10.56 -10.49 -3.71
CA THR A 43 -12.00 -10.30 -3.47
C THR A 43 -12.33 -10.13 -1.98
N GLU A 44 -11.46 -10.62 -1.09
CA GLU A 44 -11.70 -10.67 0.36
C GLU A 44 -10.98 -9.55 1.13
N ILE A 45 -9.80 -9.11 0.67
CA ILE A 45 -9.00 -8.09 1.35
C ILE A 45 -8.48 -7.03 0.40
N SER A 46 -8.43 -5.78 0.88
CA SER A 46 -7.88 -4.66 0.12
C SER A 46 -6.38 -4.83 -0.14
N VAL A 47 -5.86 -4.14 -1.16
CA VAL A 47 -4.43 -4.16 -1.49
C VAL A 47 -3.54 -3.65 -0.36
N ALA A 48 -4.06 -2.70 0.44
CA ALA A 48 -3.35 -2.17 1.61
C ALA A 48 -3.21 -3.24 2.70
N MET A 49 -4.31 -3.92 3.05
CA MET A 49 -4.32 -5.03 4.00
C MET A 49 -3.47 -6.20 3.52
N LEU A 50 -3.50 -6.51 2.22
CA LEU A 50 -2.67 -7.54 1.62
C LEU A 50 -1.17 -7.20 1.77
N ALA A 51 -0.78 -5.95 1.48
CA ALA A 51 0.59 -5.50 1.62
C ALA A 51 1.08 -5.58 3.08
N GLU A 52 0.26 -5.17 4.05
CA GLU A 52 0.59 -5.30 5.47
C GLU A 52 0.74 -6.76 5.89
N LYS A 53 -0.15 -7.65 5.43
CA LYS A 53 -0.05 -9.09 5.70
C LYS A 53 1.24 -9.69 5.15
N VAL A 54 1.63 -9.34 3.93
CA VAL A 54 2.89 -9.82 3.32
C VAL A 54 4.06 -9.35 4.17
N LEU A 55 4.13 -8.05 4.50
CA LEU A 55 5.22 -7.54 5.33
C LEU A 55 5.28 -8.22 6.70
N HIS A 56 4.14 -8.45 7.33
CA HIS A 56 4.09 -9.13 8.62
C HIS A 56 4.54 -10.59 8.51
N GLN A 57 4.13 -11.30 7.46
CA GLN A 57 4.51 -12.69 7.21
C GLN A 57 6.02 -12.86 6.99
N PHE A 58 6.65 -11.90 6.34
CA PHE A 58 8.07 -11.94 5.99
C PHE A 58 8.95 -11.08 6.92
N HIS A 59 8.45 -10.63 8.08
CA HIS A 59 9.18 -9.80 9.04
C HIS A 59 9.78 -8.51 8.41
N GLY A 60 9.05 -7.91 7.47
CA GLY A 60 9.43 -6.70 6.73
C GLY A 60 9.96 -6.99 5.33
N LEU A 61 10.48 -5.94 4.68
CA LEU A 61 11.04 -6.05 3.32
C LEU A 61 12.35 -6.84 3.26
N GLN A 62 12.99 -7.14 4.39
CA GLN A 62 14.25 -7.89 4.42
C GLN A 62 14.06 -9.41 4.39
N GLY A 63 12.88 -9.93 4.72
CA GLY A 63 12.59 -11.37 4.66
C GLY A 63 11.93 -11.81 3.36
N ILE A 64 11.77 -10.90 2.38
CA ILE A 64 11.34 -11.18 1.01
C ILE A 64 12.57 -11.19 0.10
N ASP A 65 13.40 -12.22 0.20
CA ASP A 65 14.51 -12.49 -0.73
C ASP A 65 14.11 -13.58 -1.74
#